data_AF-A0A2G2IML3-F1
#
_entry.id   AF-A0A2G2IML3-F1
#
_cell.length_a   1.000
_cell.length_b   1.000
_cell.length_c   1.000
_cell.angle_alpha   90.00
_cell.angle_beta   90.00
_cell.angle_gamma   90.00
#
_symmetry.space_group_name_H-M   'P 1'
#
loop_
_entity.id
_entity.type
_entity.pdbx_description
1 polymer ?
#
loop_
_entity_poly.entity_id
_entity_poly.type
_entity_poly.pdbx_seq_one_letter_code
_entity_poly.pdbx_strand_id
1 'polypeptide(L)'
;MNKQKNEKNSALLSLITRKNKKQLVALINETNLNKDQIEFIVSQLFPSFSDATSVYKNITIDKYKKIIDTIAHNIHTKHNSNDSEKRTKAIDQLDMLIAKTKEQRKKEVDLYIHTAKTQLTTAENEHLIAAMKSYNYKSTSSFLRDIIIKDIEIKPRFDNNALEYFKETKDVIRTLSDIKESINVNSINDLTDMSKVMSELTKCIVKTRNLAIDRHNSGTAEILAKKYLTAKKLKKLYQEKLEKENQ
;
A
#
# COMPACT_ATOMS: atom_id res chain seq x y z
N MET A 1 6.39 29.99 -18.83
CA MET A 1 5.43 30.13 -17.71
C MET A 1 4.21 29.19 -17.77
N ASN A 2 3.72 28.72 -18.93
CA ASN A 2 2.55 27.82 -19.01
C ASN A 2 2.79 26.35 -18.62
N LYS A 3 4.04 25.85 -18.61
CA LYS A 3 4.35 24.44 -18.24
C LYS A 3 4.13 24.13 -16.74
N GLN A 4 4.60 24.98 -15.83
CA GLN A 4 4.44 24.77 -14.37
C GLN A 4 2.99 24.91 -13.88
N LYS A 5 2.13 25.66 -14.58
CA LYS A 5 0.69 25.74 -14.28
C LYS A 5 -0.03 24.44 -14.71
N ASN A 6 0.43 23.83 -15.80
CA ASN A 6 -0.13 22.62 -16.39
C ASN A 6 0.29 21.30 -15.71
N GLU A 7 1.40 21.28 -14.96
CA GLU A 7 1.84 20.13 -14.14
C GLU A 7 1.05 20.00 -12.83
N LYS A 8 0.55 21.12 -12.28
CA LYS A 8 -0.15 21.13 -10.98
C LYS A 8 -1.61 20.67 -11.09
N ASN A 9 -2.26 20.93 -12.23
CA ASN A 9 -3.60 20.41 -12.51
C ASN A 9 -3.59 18.87 -12.73
N SER A 10 -2.49 18.29 -13.21
CA SER A 10 -2.36 16.83 -13.38
C SER A 10 -2.24 16.06 -12.07
N ALA A 11 -1.75 16.70 -11.01
CA ALA A 11 -1.56 16.05 -9.70
C ALA A 11 -2.90 15.70 -9.01
N LEU A 12 -3.93 16.53 -9.17
CA LEU A 12 -5.26 16.22 -8.62
C LEU A 12 -6.01 15.17 -9.44
N LEU A 13 -5.79 15.16 -10.76
CA LEU A 13 -6.43 14.21 -11.69
C LEU A 13 -5.89 12.78 -11.54
N SER A 14 -4.63 12.62 -11.15
CA SER A 14 -4.04 11.29 -10.87
C SER A 14 -4.68 10.61 -9.65
N LEU A 15 -5.20 11.40 -8.71
CA LEU A 15 -5.84 10.90 -7.49
C LEU A 15 -7.30 10.48 -7.68
N ILE A 16 -7.89 10.76 -8.84
CA ILE A 16 -9.28 10.40 -9.13
C ILE A 16 -9.37 8.91 -9.43
N THR A 17 -10.33 8.22 -8.80
CA THR A 17 -10.57 6.80 -9.03
C THR A 17 -10.98 6.51 -10.47
N ARG A 18 -10.73 5.30 -10.97
CA ARG A 18 -11.15 4.88 -12.32
C ARG A 18 -12.66 5.06 -12.55
N LYS A 19 -13.49 4.83 -11.53
CA LYS A 19 -14.94 5.03 -11.57
C LYS A 19 -15.29 6.50 -11.77
N ASN A 20 -14.69 7.38 -10.96
CA ASN A 20 -14.94 8.82 -11.03
C ASN A 20 -14.40 9.43 -12.34
N LYS A 21 -13.27 8.92 -12.88
CA LYS A 21 -12.78 9.30 -14.21
C LYS A 21 -13.79 8.98 -15.32
N LYS A 22 -14.44 7.82 -15.28
CA LYS A 22 -15.50 7.47 -16.25
C LYS A 22 -16.70 8.41 -16.15
N GLN A 23 -17.12 8.74 -14.92
CA GLN A 23 -18.22 9.67 -14.67
C GLN A 23 -17.89 11.09 -15.12
N LEU A 24 -16.64 11.55 -14.92
CA LEU A 24 -16.16 12.83 -15.41
C LEU A 24 -16.16 12.89 -16.94
N VAL A 25 -15.71 11.83 -17.62
CA VAL A 25 -15.74 11.76 -19.09
C VAL A 25 -17.18 11.75 -19.61
N ALA A 26 -18.09 11.04 -18.95
CA ALA A 26 -19.51 11.07 -19.30
C ALA A 26 -20.08 12.50 -19.17
N LEU A 27 -19.80 13.19 -18.07
CA LEU A 27 -20.21 14.57 -17.82
C LEU A 27 -19.63 15.56 -18.86
N ILE A 28 -18.39 15.33 -19.32
CA ILE A 28 -17.77 16.13 -20.38
C ILE A 28 -18.46 15.90 -21.73
N ASN A 29 -18.85 14.67 -22.03
CA ASN A 29 -19.42 14.30 -23.32
C ASN A 29 -20.85 14.78 -23.48
N GLU A 30 -21.68 14.66 -22.44
CA GLU A 30 -23.09 15.03 -22.46
C GLU A 30 -23.51 15.64 -21.12
N THR A 31 -24.02 16.86 -21.14
CA THR A 31 -24.67 17.47 -19.97
C THR A 31 -25.60 18.59 -20.38
N ASN A 32 -26.76 18.66 -19.71
CA ASN A 32 -27.72 19.77 -19.79
C ASN A 32 -27.78 20.54 -18.46
N LEU A 33 -26.79 20.32 -17.58
CA LEU A 33 -26.77 20.86 -16.24
C LEU A 33 -26.26 22.31 -16.22
N ASN A 34 -26.70 23.09 -15.25
CA ASN A 34 -26.21 24.45 -15.04
C ASN A 34 -24.80 24.43 -14.41
N LYS A 35 -24.11 25.58 -14.39
CA LYS A 35 -22.73 25.68 -13.92
C LYS A 35 -22.58 25.17 -12.47
N ASP A 36 -23.48 25.55 -11.58
CA ASP A 36 -23.41 25.21 -10.15
C ASP A 36 -23.61 23.70 -9.90
N GLN A 37 -24.51 23.07 -10.66
CA GLN A 37 -24.71 21.62 -10.64
C GLN A 37 -23.48 20.88 -11.16
N ILE A 38 -22.85 21.38 -12.23
CA ILE A 38 -21.60 20.83 -12.75
C ILE A 38 -20.49 20.96 -11.71
N GLU A 39 -20.34 22.13 -11.07
CA GLU A 39 -19.34 22.37 -10.03
C GLU A 39 -19.52 21.42 -8.84
N PHE A 40 -20.76 21.23 -8.39
CA PHE A 40 -21.08 20.28 -7.33
C PHE A 40 -20.68 18.85 -7.72
N ILE A 41 -21.08 18.36 -8.90
CA ILE A 41 -20.73 17.01 -9.35
C ILE A 41 -19.21 16.84 -9.51
N VAL A 42 -18.53 17.81 -10.13
CA VAL A 42 -17.07 17.78 -10.28
C VAL A 42 -16.41 17.72 -8.90
N SER A 43 -16.89 18.49 -7.91
CA SER A 43 -16.33 18.45 -6.55
C SER A 43 -16.45 17.06 -5.89
N GLN A 44 -17.54 16.33 -6.14
CA GLN A 44 -17.74 14.97 -5.63
C GLN A 44 -16.89 13.91 -6.34
N LEU A 45 -16.54 14.15 -7.61
CA LEU A 45 -15.69 13.25 -8.38
C LEU A 45 -14.21 13.33 -7.98
N PHE A 46 -13.79 14.45 -7.40
CA PHE A 46 -12.43 14.68 -6.94
C PHE A 46 -12.22 14.21 -5.50
N PRO A 47 -10.99 13.82 -5.11
CA PRO A 47 -10.68 13.51 -3.70
C PRO A 47 -10.90 14.74 -2.83
N SER A 48 -11.22 14.53 -1.55
CA SER A 48 -11.39 15.65 -0.61
C SER A 48 -10.11 16.47 -0.50
N PHE A 49 -10.23 17.75 -0.10
CA PHE A 49 -9.05 18.61 0.08
C PHE A 49 -8.05 18.00 1.07
N SER A 50 -8.53 17.40 2.17
CA SER A 50 -7.70 16.70 3.15
C SER A 50 -6.89 15.58 2.49
N ASP A 51 -7.56 14.72 1.72
CA ASP A 51 -6.90 13.59 1.04
C ASP A 51 -5.87 14.09 0.00
N ALA A 52 -6.21 15.14 -0.75
CA ALA A 52 -5.29 15.72 -1.73
C ALA A 52 -4.03 16.31 -1.08
N THR A 53 -4.16 16.99 0.07
CA THR A 53 -3.02 17.57 0.79
C THR A 53 -2.12 16.54 1.46
N SER A 54 -2.67 15.36 1.81
CA SER A 54 -1.88 14.24 2.35
C SER A 54 -0.84 13.73 1.34
N VAL A 55 -1.16 13.79 0.05
CA VAL A 55 -0.28 13.36 -1.05
C VAL A 55 0.54 14.53 -1.61
N TYR A 56 -0.08 15.71 -1.75
CA TYR A 56 0.56 16.90 -2.31
C TYR A 56 0.49 18.07 -1.32
N LYS A 57 1.52 18.19 -0.47
CA LYS A 57 1.64 19.24 0.56
C LYS A 57 1.58 20.68 0.03
N ASN A 58 1.77 20.90 -1.27
CA ASN A 58 1.86 22.22 -1.89
C ASN A 58 0.53 22.73 -2.47
N ILE A 59 -0.57 21.98 -2.31
CA ILE A 59 -1.91 22.37 -2.77
C ILE A 59 -2.60 23.20 -1.68
N THR A 60 -2.95 24.45 -2.01
CA THR A 60 -3.77 25.31 -1.15
C THR A 60 -5.24 25.17 -1.47
N ILE A 61 -6.11 25.51 -0.52
CA ILE A 61 -7.57 25.37 -0.69
C ILE A 61 -8.09 26.20 -1.87
N ASP A 62 -7.52 27.39 -2.09
CA ASP A 62 -7.89 28.27 -3.21
C ASP A 62 -7.50 27.68 -4.56
N LYS A 63 -6.34 27.01 -4.63
CA LYS A 63 -5.90 26.31 -5.84
C LYS A 63 -6.81 25.12 -6.14
N TYR A 64 -7.17 24.36 -5.11
CA TYR A 64 -8.09 23.23 -5.23
C TYR A 64 -9.45 23.68 -5.78
N LYS A 65 -10.07 24.72 -5.17
CA LYS A 65 -11.34 25.30 -5.66
C LYS A 65 -11.23 25.81 -7.08
N LYS A 66 -10.15 26.54 -7.40
CA LYS A 66 -9.92 27.09 -8.75
C LYS A 66 -9.84 26.00 -9.82
N ILE A 67 -9.27 24.84 -9.50
CA ILE A 67 -9.19 23.72 -10.44
C ILE A 67 -10.58 23.15 -10.70
N ILE A 68 -11.39 22.93 -9.66
CA ILE A 68 -12.77 22.44 -9.79
C ILE A 68 -13.62 23.42 -10.61
N ASP A 69 -13.59 24.71 -10.26
CA ASP A 69 -14.34 25.77 -10.96
C ASP A 69 -13.90 25.89 -12.44
N THR A 70 -12.59 25.81 -12.72
CA THR A 70 -12.09 25.83 -14.12
C THR A 70 -12.62 24.67 -14.93
N ILE A 71 -12.66 23.46 -14.35
CA ILE A 71 -13.19 22.26 -15.03
C ILE A 71 -14.70 22.42 -15.26
N ALA A 72 -15.44 22.82 -14.23
CA ALA A 72 -16.88 23.03 -14.32
C ALA A 72 -17.25 24.12 -15.35
N HIS A 73 -16.50 25.23 -15.36
CA HIS A 73 -16.66 26.31 -16.32
C HIS A 73 -16.40 25.84 -17.75
N ASN A 74 -15.37 25.04 -17.99
CA ASN A 74 -15.08 24.51 -19.32
C ASN A 74 -16.14 23.52 -19.81
N ILE A 75 -16.65 22.66 -18.93
CA ILE A 75 -17.77 21.75 -19.26
C ILE A 75 -19.00 22.56 -19.63
N HIS A 76 -19.37 23.54 -18.82
CA HIS A 76 -20.52 24.41 -19.09
C HIS A 76 -20.34 25.17 -20.42
N THR A 77 -19.15 25.73 -20.67
CA THR A 77 -18.84 26.49 -21.89
C THR A 77 -18.89 25.61 -23.14
N LYS A 78 -18.45 24.35 -23.06
CA LYS A 78 -18.54 23.39 -24.18
C LYS A 78 -19.99 23.18 -24.66
N HIS A 79 -20.95 23.14 -23.72
CA HIS A 79 -22.34 22.78 -24.00
C HIS A 79 -23.26 23.99 -24.20
N ASN A 80 -22.98 25.11 -23.55
CA ASN A 80 -23.90 26.26 -23.51
C ASN A 80 -23.36 27.54 -24.18
N SER A 81 -22.14 27.56 -24.70
CA SER A 81 -21.58 28.73 -25.39
C SER A 81 -21.95 28.78 -26.87
N ASN A 82 -22.55 29.88 -27.31
CA ASN A 82 -22.77 30.20 -28.73
C ASN A 82 -21.52 30.80 -29.41
N ASP A 83 -20.53 31.21 -28.62
CA ASP A 83 -19.23 31.70 -29.10
C ASP A 83 -18.33 30.51 -29.46
N SER A 84 -18.08 30.33 -30.76
CA SER A 84 -17.34 29.18 -31.30
C SER A 84 -15.87 29.17 -30.86
N GLU A 85 -15.26 30.33 -30.65
CA GLU A 85 -13.86 30.44 -30.24
C GLU A 85 -13.73 30.03 -28.76
N LYS A 86 -14.63 30.52 -27.89
CA LYS A 86 -14.67 30.10 -26.48
C LYS A 86 -14.98 28.62 -26.34
N ARG A 87 -15.91 28.10 -27.14
CA ARG A 87 -16.28 26.68 -27.16
C ARG A 87 -15.10 25.80 -27.56
N THR A 88 -14.38 26.16 -28.62
CA THR A 88 -13.18 25.44 -29.09
C THR A 88 -12.09 25.43 -28.01
N LYS A 89 -11.79 26.58 -27.40
CA LYS A 89 -10.81 26.67 -26.30
C LYS A 89 -11.17 25.80 -25.10
N ALA A 90 -12.46 25.73 -24.74
CA ALA A 90 -12.94 24.88 -23.66
C ALA A 90 -12.79 23.39 -24.00
N ILE A 91 -13.09 23.00 -25.24
CA ILE A 91 -12.91 21.64 -25.74
C ILE A 91 -11.42 21.25 -25.68
N ASP A 92 -10.51 22.08 -26.21
CA ASP A 92 -9.07 21.81 -26.19
C ASP A 92 -8.53 21.61 -24.76
N GLN A 93 -9.01 22.42 -23.82
CA GLN A 93 -8.62 22.30 -22.41
C GLN A 93 -9.16 21.00 -21.79
N LEU A 94 -10.39 20.61 -22.09
CA LEU A 94 -10.97 19.35 -21.62
C LEU A 94 -10.29 18.13 -22.24
N ASP A 95 -9.94 18.18 -23.52
CA ASP A 95 -9.23 17.10 -24.19
C ASP A 95 -7.80 16.94 -23.67
N MET A 96 -7.11 18.05 -23.40
CA MET A 96 -5.82 18.03 -22.69
C MET A 96 -5.93 17.45 -21.28
N LEU A 97 -7.02 17.74 -20.55
CA LEU A 97 -7.28 17.16 -19.23
C LEU A 97 -7.53 15.65 -19.34
N ILE A 98 -8.39 15.20 -20.26
CA ILE A 98 -8.70 13.79 -20.50
C ILE A 98 -7.46 13.02 -20.95
N ALA A 99 -6.65 13.58 -21.86
CA ALA A 99 -5.41 12.96 -22.32
C ALA A 99 -4.44 12.68 -21.16
N LYS A 100 -4.43 13.54 -20.13
CA LYS A 100 -3.65 13.33 -18.90
C LYS A 100 -4.29 12.35 -17.90
N THR A 101 -5.61 12.12 -17.97
CA THR A 101 -6.27 11.09 -17.14
C THR A 101 -6.00 9.67 -17.63
N LYS A 102 -5.70 9.51 -18.93
CA LYS A 102 -5.17 8.28 -19.50
C LYS A 102 -3.72 8.16 -19.03
N GLU A 103 -3.45 7.24 -18.10
CA GLU A 103 -2.06 6.92 -17.75
C GLU A 103 -1.32 6.56 -19.05
N GLN A 104 -0.23 7.27 -19.34
CA GLN A 104 0.65 6.86 -20.41
C GLN A 104 1.12 5.44 -20.06
N ARG A 105 0.79 4.48 -20.92
CA ARG A 105 1.32 3.13 -20.78
C ARG A 105 2.84 3.27 -20.75
N LYS A 106 3.46 2.79 -19.67
CA LYS A 106 4.92 2.68 -19.60
C LYS A 106 5.37 1.87 -20.81
N LYS A 107 6.44 2.30 -21.48
CA LYS A 107 6.97 1.55 -22.62
C LYS A 107 7.41 0.19 -22.10
N GLU A 108 7.14 -0.87 -22.87
CA GLU A 108 7.41 -2.24 -22.43
C GLU A 108 8.87 -2.44 -22.02
N VAL A 109 9.80 -1.76 -22.70
CA VAL A 109 11.25 -1.78 -22.44
C VAL A 109 11.63 -1.24 -21.04
N ASP A 110 10.81 -0.35 -20.47
CA ASP A 110 11.09 0.29 -19.18
C ASP A 110 10.53 -0.52 -17.99
N LEU A 111 9.85 -1.65 -18.25
CA LEU A 111 9.27 -2.52 -17.21
C LEU A 111 10.28 -3.53 -16.69
N TYR A 112 10.31 -3.72 -15.37
CA TYR A 112 11.26 -4.60 -14.69
C TYR A 112 11.07 -6.09 -15.05
N ILE A 113 9.81 -6.55 -15.19
CA ILE A 113 9.48 -7.90 -15.65
C ILE A 113 8.28 -7.80 -16.60
N HIS A 114 8.48 -8.15 -17.87
CA HIS A 114 7.45 -8.07 -18.92
C HIS A 114 6.23 -9.02 -18.67
N THR A 115 6.34 -9.96 -17.73
CA THR A 115 5.34 -11.01 -17.47
C THR A 115 4.62 -10.91 -16.12
N ALA A 116 5.03 -10.01 -15.21
CA ALA A 116 4.35 -9.82 -13.92
C ALA A 116 3.18 -8.84 -14.07
N LYS A 117 2.05 -9.11 -13.41
CA LYS A 117 0.84 -8.24 -13.39
C LYS A 117 1.07 -6.83 -12.82
N THR A 118 2.28 -6.53 -12.36
CA THR A 118 2.69 -5.26 -11.77
C THR A 118 3.55 -4.48 -12.78
N GLN A 119 3.01 -3.40 -13.33
CA GLN A 119 3.70 -2.51 -14.27
C GLN A 119 4.69 -1.59 -13.51
N LEU A 120 5.71 -2.18 -12.91
CA LEU A 120 6.78 -1.47 -12.20
C LEU A 120 7.98 -1.26 -13.14
N THR A 121 8.58 -0.07 -13.08
CA THR A 121 9.90 0.18 -13.63
C THR A 121 10.98 -0.43 -12.73
N THR A 122 12.21 -0.53 -13.22
CA THR A 122 13.35 -1.02 -12.42
C THR A 122 13.54 -0.20 -11.14
N ALA A 123 13.52 1.13 -11.24
CA ALA A 123 13.67 2.02 -10.09
C ALA A 123 12.54 1.86 -9.06
N GLU A 124 11.28 1.72 -9.53
CA GLU A 124 10.14 1.49 -8.63
C GLU A 124 10.25 0.13 -7.93
N ASN A 125 10.72 -0.89 -8.63
CA ASN A 125 10.95 -2.20 -8.03
C ASN A 125 12.09 -2.16 -7.00
N GLU A 126 13.19 -1.47 -7.26
CA GLU A 126 14.26 -1.27 -6.29
C GLU A 126 13.75 -0.55 -5.03
N HIS A 127 12.95 0.50 -5.20
CA HIS A 127 12.29 1.18 -4.08
C HIS A 127 11.35 0.25 -3.31
N LEU A 128 10.56 -0.57 -4.00
CA LEU A 128 9.68 -1.55 -3.37
C LEU A 128 10.48 -2.56 -2.54
N ILE A 129 11.59 -3.07 -3.06
CA ILE A 129 12.45 -4.02 -2.35
C ILE A 129 13.13 -3.34 -1.15
N ALA A 130 13.60 -2.10 -1.30
CA ALA A 130 14.18 -1.33 -0.20
C ALA A 130 13.17 -1.09 0.92
N ALA A 131 11.93 -0.69 0.57
CA ALA A 131 10.85 -0.50 1.52
C ALA A 131 10.48 -1.83 2.20
N MET A 132 10.31 -2.92 1.45
CA MET A 132 10.04 -4.24 2.02
C MET A 132 11.09 -4.64 3.07
N LYS A 133 12.38 -4.42 2.75
CA LYS A 133 13.49 -4.74 3.64
C LYS A 133 13.52 -3.86 4.90
N SER A 134 13.16 -2.58 4.82
CA SER A 134 13.16 -1.70 6.00
C SER A 134 12.10 -2.08 7.04
N TYR A 135 11.02 -2.74 6.62
CA TYR A 135 10.01 -3.32 7.51
C TYR A 135 10.27 -4.81 7.84
N ASN A 136 11.43 -5.35 7.48
CA ASN A 136 11.85 -6.75 7.69
C ASN A 136 10.94 -7.81 7.03
N TYR A 137 10.23 -7.46 5.96
CA TYR A 137 9.46 -8.44 5.20
C TYR A 137 10.40 -9.32 4.36
N LYS A 138 10.14 -10.64 4.40
CA LYS A 138 10.90 -11.63 3.61
C LYS A 138 10.37 -11.82 2.18
N SER A 139 9.16 -11.35 1.90
CA SER A 139 8.45 -11.61 0.65
C SER A 139 7.67 -10.38 0.21
N THR A 140 7.84 -10.02 -1.08
CA THR A 140 7.14 -8.91 -1.70
C THR A 140 5.63 -9.10 -1.66
N SER A 141 5.15 -10.34 -1.85
CA SER A 141 3.72 -10.67 -1.81
C SER A 141 3.10 -10.43 -0.44
N SER A 142 3.81 -10.75 0.64
CA SER A 142 3.33 -10.48 2.00
C SER A 142 3.34 -8.98 2.29
N PHE A 143 4.38 -8.26 1.87
CA PHE A 143 4.46 -6.82 2.05
C PHE A 143 3.35 -6.08 1.31
N LEU A 144 3.09 -6.44 0.04
CA LEU A 144 2.02 -5.85 -0.75
C LEU A 144 0.63 -6.17 -0.18
N ARG A 145 0.41 -7.39 0.32
CA ARG A 145 -0.84 -7.75 1.00
C ARG A 145 -1.10 -6.80 2.17
N ASP A 146 -0.10 -6.64 3.04
CA ASP A 146 -0.20 -5.84 4.25
C ASP A 146 -0.34 -4.33 3.94
N ILE A 147 0.30 -3.84 2.87
CA ILE A 147 0.06 -2.49 2.34
C ILE A 147 -1.40 -2.30 1.93
N ILE A 148 -1.98 -3.26 1.19
CA ILE A 148 -3.35 -3.14 0.66
C ILE A 148 -4.38 -3.09 1.79
N ILE A 149 -4.18 -3.90 2.84
CA ILE A 149 -5.08 -3.93 4.01
C ILE A 149 -4.74 -2.85 5.06
N LYS A 150 -3.72 -2.02 4.81
CA LYS A 150 -3.21 -0.97 5.71
C LYS A 150 -2.75 -1.50 7.07
N ASP A 151 -2.17 -2.68 7.09
CA ASP A 151 -1.70 -3.40 8.29
C ASP A 151 -0.19 -3.66 8.22
N ILE A 152 0.57 -2.63 7.82
CA ILE A 152 2.03 -2.74 7.73
C ILE A 152 2.62 -2.71 9.13
N GLU A 153 3.32 -3.78 9.48
CA GLU A 153 4.02 -3.89 10.76
C GLU A 153 5.51 -4.13 10.54
N ILE A 154 6.35 -3.59 11.42
CA ILE A 154 7.77 -3.93 11.44
C ILE A 154 7.90 -5.37 11.95
N LYS A 155 8.26 -6.30 11.07
CA LYS A 155 8.46 -7.70 11.46
C LYS A 155 9.74 -7.85 12.29
N PRO A 156 9.79 -8.82 13.21
CA PRO A 156 11.02 -9.10 13.96
C PRO A 156 12.21 -9.37 13.04
N ARG A 157 13.35 -8.75 13.38
CA ARG A 157 14.64 -9.15 12.84
C ARG A 157 15.23 -10.22 13.75
N PHE A 158 15.23 -11.47 13.27
CA PHE A 158 15.86 -12.58 13.97
C PHE A 158 17.37 -12.57 13.72
N ASP A 159 18.15 -12.80 14.77
CA ASP A 159 19.57 -13.09 14.64
C ASP A 159 19.80 -14.53 14.14
N ASN A 160 21.05 -14.88 13.87
CA ASN A 160 21.39 -16.20 13.34
C ASN A 160 20.98 -17.32 14.30
N ASN A 161 21.13 -17.11 15.62
CA ASN A 161 20.77 -18.09 16.63
C ASN A 161 19.26 -18.34 16.68
N ALA A 162 18.44 -17.29 16.60
CA ALA A 162 16.99 -17.43 16.54
C ALA A 162 16.56 -18.11 15.23
N LEU A 163 17.21 -17.78 14.10
CA LEU A 163 16.95 -18.46 12.83
C LEU A 163 17.28 -19.95 12.88
N GLU A 164 18.39 -20.32 13.51
CA GLU A 164 18.80 -21.71 13.73
C GLU A 164 17.79 -22.44 14.62
N TYR A 165 17.42 -21.85 15.76
CA TYR A 165 16.35 -22.39 16.63
C TYR A 165 15.05 -22.63 15.86
N PHE A 166 14.60 -21.68 15.03
CA PHE A 166 13.39 -21.84 14.23
C PHE A 166 13.53 -22.84 13.07
N LYS A 167 14.75 -23.11 12.62
CA LYS A 167 15.02 -24.17 11.63
C LYS A 167 14.96 -25.53 12.32
N GLU A 168 15.74 -25.72 13.37
CA GLU A 168 15.81 -26.97 14.14
C GLU A 168 14.43 -27.39 14.68
N THR A 169 13.70 -26.47 15.31
CA THR A 169 12.35 -26.80 15.82
C THR A 169 11.37 -27.18 14.71
N LYS A 170 11.53 -26.62 13.50
CA LYS A 170 10.70 -27.01 12.34
C LYS A 170 11.05 -28.42 11.88
N ASP A 171 12.34 -28.74 11.83
CA ASP A 171 12.83 -30.05 11.42
C ASP A 171 12.39 -31.12 12.43
N VAL A 172 12.48 -30.84 13.74
CA VAL A 172 11.97 -31.74 14.79
C VAL A 172 10.46 -31.97 14.66
N ILE A 173 9.66 -30.92 14.43
CA ILE A 173 8.21 -31.08 14.20
C ILE A 173 7.94 -31.98 12.98
N ARG A 174 8.72 -31.82 11.90
CA ARG A 174 8.58 -32.65 10.71
C ARG A 174 8.91 -34.10 11.01
N THR A 175 10.06 -34.37 11.63
CA THR A 175 10.48 -35.73 12.00
C THR A 175 9.49 -36.40 12.94
N LEU A 176 8.94 -35.69 13.93
CA LEU A 176 7.90 -36.23 14.79
C LEU A 176 6.61 -36.58 14.02
N SER A 177 6.26 -35.77 13.03
CA SER A 177 5.10 -36.03 12.16
C SER A 177 5.34 -37.24 11.26
N ASP A 178 6.52 -37.33 10.64
CA ASP A 178 6.93 -38.46 9.79
C ASP A 178 6.96 -39.78 10.59
N ILE A 179 7.51 -39.76 11.81
CA ILE A 179 7.52 -40.93 12.71
C ILE A 179 6.08 -41.31 13.11
N LYS A 180 5.22 -40.33 13.41
CA LYS A 180 3.83 -40.59 13.75
C LYS A 180 3.06 -41.24 12.60
N GLU A 181 3.27 -40.77 11.37
CA GLU A 181 2.63 -41.33 10.18
C GLU A 181 3.14 -42.74 9.83
N SER A 182 4.38 -43.06 10.20
CA SER A 182 4.97 -44.38 10.00
C SER A 182 4.64 -45.39 11.11
N ILE A 183 4.04 -44.96 12.22
CA ILE A 183 3.48 -45.86 13.23
C ILE A 183 2.17 -46.45 12.72
N ASN A 184 2.20 -47.74 12.34
CA ASN A 184 1.00 -48.50 12.01
C ASN A 184 0.27 -48.88 13.30
N VAL A 185 -0.85 -48.21 13.61
CA VAL A 185 -1.60 -48.31 14.89
C VAL A 185 -2.41 -49.61 15.02
N ASN A 186 -2.06 -50.65 14.26
CA ASN A 186 -2.69 -51.95 14.36
C ASN A 186 -2.07 -52.72 15.53
N SER A 187 -2.69 -52.54 16.71
CA SER A 187 -2.75 -53.47 17.84
C SER A 187 -1.56 -53.64 18.81
N ILE A 188 -1.05 -52.57 19.43
CA ILE A 188 -0.39 -52.64 20.76
C ILE A 188 -0.73 -51.35 21.53
N ASN A 189 -1.25 -51.44 22.77
CA ASN A 189 -1.59 -50.26 23.59
C ASN A 189 -0.43 -49.25 23.69
N ASP A 190 0.80 -49.74 23.82
CA ASP A 190 2.03 -48.92 23.89
C ASP A 190 2.29 -48.06 22.64
N LEU A 191 1.91 -48.53 21.44
CA LEU A 191 2.04 -47.74 20.19
C LEU A 191 1.04 -46.58 20.14
N THR A 192 -0.13 -46.77 20.75
CA THR A 192 -1.18 -45.76 20.88
C THR A 192 -0.75 -44.66 21.86
N ASP A 193 -0.16 -45.06 22.99
CA ASP A 193 0.40 -44.14 23.99
C ASP A 193 1.59 -43.35 23.42
N MET A 194 2.46 -43.99 22.64
CA MET A 194 3.58 -43.31 22.00
C MET A 194 3.11 -42.26 20.98
N SER A 195 2.11 -42.58 20.16
CA SER A 195 1.50 -41.62 19.23
C SER A 195 0.87 -40.40 19.93
N LYS A 196 0.27 -40.63 21.10
CA LYS A 196 -0.29 -39.58 21.96
C LYS A 196 0.81 -38.68 22.53
N VAL A 197 1.86 -39.27 23.11
CA VAL A 197 3.03 -38.54 23.65
C VAL A 197 3.70 -37.71 22.56
N MET A 198 3.88 -38.26 21.35
CA MET A 198 4.45 -37.51 20.22
C MET A 198 3.58 -36.33 19.78
N SER A 199 2.25 -36.49 19.83
CA SER A 199 1.31 -35.42 19.53
C SER A 199 1.36 -34.31 20.58
N GLU A 200 1.49 -34.65 21.85
CA GLU A 200 1.65 -33.68 22.95
C GLU A 200 3.00 -32.96 22.86
N LEU A 201 4.08 -33.68 22.57
CA LEU A 201 5.40 -33.10 22.35
C LEU A 201 5.39 -32.11 21.18
N THR A 202 4.77 -32.48 20.05
CA THR A 202 4.63 -31.60 18.89
C THR A 202 3.86 -30.32 19.26
N LYS A 203 2.75 -30.44 20.01
CA LYS A 203 1.99 -29.29 20.50
C LYS A 203 2.84 -28.39 21.40
N CYS A 204 3.61 -28.96 22.32
CA CYS A 204 4.51 -28.21 23.19
C CYS A 204 5.59 -27.46 22.40
N ILE A 205 6.23 -28.11 21.42
CA ILE A 205 7.24 -27.48 20.57
C ILE A 205 6.62 -26.33 19.76
N VAL A 206 5.46 -26.54 19.14
CA VAL A 206 4.74 -25.49 18.38
C VAL A 206 4.36 -24.32 19.29
N LYS A 207 3.86 -24.58 20.50
CA LYS A 207 3.46 -23.54 21.45
C LYS A 207 4.67 -22.70 21.89
N THR A 208 5.78 -23.35 22.24
CA THR A 208 7.03 -22.67 22.64
C THR A 208 7.61 -21.87 21.47
N ARG A 209 7.59 -22.43 20.26
CA ARG A 209 8.00 -21.75 19.03
C ARG A 209 7.18 -20.48 18.79
N ASN A 210 5.86 -20.57 18.90
CA ASN A 210 4.97 -19.42 18.71
C ASN A 210 5.18 -18.35 19.78
N LEU A 211 5.37 -18.75 21.05
CA LEU A 211 5.72 -17.84 22.13
C LEU A 211 7.03 -17.10 21.88
N ALA A 212 8.04 -17.80 21.33
CA ALA A 212 9.30 -17.17 20.93
C ALA A 212 9.08 -16.14 19.81
N ILE A 213 8.29 -16.48 18.79
CA ILE A 213 7.93 -15.54 17.70
C ILE A 213 7.19 -14.32 18.27
N ASP A 214 6.22 -14.54 19.15
CA ASP A 214 5.39 -13.50 19.74
C ASP A 214 6.20 -12.56 20.62
N ARG A 215 7.17 -13.08 21.38
CA ARG A 215 8.10 -12.25 22.18
C ARG A 215 8.91 -11.28 21.32
N HIS A 216 9.14 -11.62 20.06
CA HIS A 216 9.87 -10.79 19.12
C HIS A 216 8.96 -9.98 18.19
N ASN A 217 7.62 -10.15 18.25
CA ASN A 217 6.70 -9.40 17.42
C ASN A 217 6.58 -7.92 17.88
N SER A 218 6.24 -7.03 16.94
CA SER A 218 6.09 -5.59 17.19
C SER A 218 5.01 -5.27 18.23
N GLY A 219 3.91 -6.04 18.27
CA GLY A 219 2.82 -5.85 19.23
C GLY A 219 3.22 -6.13 20.69
N THR A 220 3.95 -7.21 20.94
CA THR A 220 4.50 -7.54 22.25
C THR A 220 5.59 -6.55 22.64
N ALA A 221 6.43 -6.14 21.69
CA ALA A 221 7.41 -5.08 21.91
C ALA A 221 6.73 -3.74 22.27
N GLU A 222 5.62 -3.39 21.63
CA GLU A 222 4.83 -2.19 21.92
C GLU A 222 4.19 -2.26 23.32
N ILE A 223 3.60 -3.39 23.69
CA ILE A 223 3.01 -3.59 25.03
C ILE A 223 4.10 -3.50 26.11
N LEU A 224 5.24 -4.15 25.90
CA LEU A 224 6.38 -4.08 26.81
C LEU A 224 6.96 -2.66 26.89
N ALA A 225 7.05 -1.95 25.76
CA ALA A 225 7.49 -0.56 25.72
C ALA A 225 6.53 0.36 26.47
N LYS A 226 5.21 0.24 26.24
CA LYS A 226 4.19 1.00 26.97
C LYS A 226 4.22 0.70 28.48
N LYS A 227 4.50 -0.54 28.87
CA LYS A 227 4.52 -0.96 30.27
C LYS A 227 5.81 -0.59 31.03
N TYR A 228 6.96 -0.60 30.37
CA TYR A 228 8.26 -0.49 31.04
C TYR A 228 9.14 0.67 30.57
N LEU A 229 8.80 1.36 29.48
CA LEU A 229 9.56 2.51 28.96
C LEU A 229 8.77 3.80 29.13
N THR A 230 9.29 4.72 29.94
CA THR A 230 8.88 6.12 29.94
C THR A 230 9.20 6.77 28.59
N ALA A 231 8.38 7.73 28.12
CA ALA A 231 8.58 8.46 26.87
C ALA A 231 10.01 9.03 26.70
N LYS A 232 10.63 9.47 27.80
CA LYS A 232 12.01 9.99 27.83
C LYS A 232 13.06 8.93 27.46
N LYS A 233 12.88 7.68 27.92
CA LYS A 233 13.75 6.53 27.57
C LYS A 233 13.54 6.08 26.12
N LEU A 234 12.28 6.08 25.64
CA LEU A 234 11.94 5.79 24.25
C LEU A 234 12.60 6.77 23.27
N LYS A 235 12.53 8.07 23.57
CA LYS A 235 13.18 9.11 22.76
C LYS A 235 14.70 8.91 22.70
N LYS A 236 15.32 8.57 23.82
CA LYS A 236 16.77 8.31 23.88
C LYS A 236 17.18 7.10 23.03
N LEU A 237 16.46 5.98 23.16
CA LEU A 237 16.68 4.77 22.34
C LEU A 237 16.50 5.04 20.84
N TYR A 238 15.53 5.86 20.46
CA TYR A 238 15.32 6.27 19.07
C TYR A 238 16.50 7.09 18.53
N GLN A 239 17.01 8.04 19.32
CA GLN A 239 18.18 8.86 18.96
C GLN A 239 19.44 7.99 18.83
N GLU A 240 19.70 7.10 19.79
CA GLU A 240 20.82 6.16 19.75
C GLU A 240 20.75 5.20 18.54
N LYS A 241 19.53 4.81 18.12
CA LYS A 241 19.34 3.99 16.91
C LYS A 241 19.61 4.79 15.63
N LEU A 242 19.11 6.02 15.55
CA LEU A 242 19.39 6.94 14.43
C LEU A 242 20.89 7.18 14.26
N GLU A 243 21.62 7.35 15.36
CA GLU A 243 23.08 7.53 15.33
C GLU A 243 23.81 6.28 14.78
N LYS A 244 23.35 5.08 15.15
CA LYS A 244 23.92 3.82 14.63
C LYS A 244 23.60 3.54 13.16
N GLU A 245 22.44 3.98 12.67
CA GLU A 245 22.03 3.77 11.27
C GLU A 245 22.63 4.80 10.32
N ASN A 246 23.11 5.95 10.83
CA ASN A 246 23.77 7.01 10.06
C ASN A 246 25.32 6.92 10.08
N GLN A 247 25.89 5.88 10.68
CA GLN A 247 27.32 5.52 10.62
C GLN A 247 27.55 4.44 9.57
#